data_AF-A0A7S6MY02-F1
#
_entry.id   AF-A0A7S6MY02-F1
#
_cell.length_a   1.000
_cell.length_b   1.000
_cell.length_c   1.000
_cell.angle_alpha   90.00
_cell.angle_beta   90.00
_cell.angle_gamma   90.00
#
_symmetry.space_group_name_H-M   'P 1'
#
loop_
_entity.id
_entity.type
_entity.pdbx_description
1 polymer ?
#
loop_
_entity_poly.entity_id
_entity_poly.type
_entity_poly.pdbx_seq_one_letter_code
_entity_poly.pdbx_strand_id
1 'polypeptide(L)'
;MTYQFTILHRMSNFHNLNTLNSGLPFKWYPVTELFRDFLREKTVAEGICLHDRTNGKYIRLDEGIDRDIFIDNYLVSDVDFFDGKIYCRVCIDDMMMLGRQSVSMSVYEAIKAAPHLRKDPFTGDNSLFELLERDVLHDGEDFERNLEKMETYTVQHHIAVVKLISMRIGDKDFADKYMGNLIADADESFSYDELLEMVKISALILGDKKSAERLFKFLAQTEGAGRNHTESAAVQKYILGKKTENAEILQACFASAGDQEVFLNDLLFLSMYFDTNYAADLWKKGVKQLSQPISVLTAAIYAEFILGNISAADKLLSAAKEKADNLDWAVSFSWYAARTGKEREFAAGLAKKYPPYLSDNNIYIALYLRNVKYLSGDVPEYNRVVQELVKTDMPSFDLIDIAMVLISYNTLADDLDIFYHTAKERAEEAEDFISLARWALEADPSKEREAGELLRKASELCEHYIDHMNLGILLSQNHKTKYAESHLRTAYELADDADALLNIAGAWMEMDRKEEAKKALRKGEKLAVNAEDLKNLAMVWMTWFNDRKASERCIAKSVDADWNKALTTVKPGEKIN
;
A
#
# COMPACT_ATOMS: atom_id res chain seq x y z
N MET A 1 19.31 -4.20 15.51
CA MET A 1 18.04 -4.87 15.81
C MET A 1 16.85 -3.92 15.76
N THR A 2 16.65 -2.94 16.65
CA THR A 2 15.51 -1.98 16.58
C THR A 2 15.41 -1.26 15.21
N TYR A 3 16.55 -0.93 14.61
CA TYR A 3 16.65 -0.33 13.27
C TYR A 3 16.21 -1.28 12.13
N GLN A 4 16.35 -2.60 12.29
CA GLN A 4 15.94 -3.60 11.30
C GLN A 4 14.42 -3.84 11.31
N PHE A 5 13.75 -3.66 12.46
CA PHE A 5 12.29 -3.78 12.59
C PHE A 5 11.54 -2.61 11.96
N THR A 6 12.02 -1.38 12.17
CA THR A 6 11.40 -0.19 11.58
C THR A 6 11.45 -0.22 10.04
N ILE A 7 12.46 -0.88 9.45
CA ILE A 7 12.61 -1.03 8.00
C ILE A 7 11.57 -2.02 7.43
N LEU A 8 11.42 -3.21 8.01
CA LEU A 8 10.43 -4.21 7.57
C LEU A 8 8.99 -3.67 7.69
N HIS A 9 8.67 -2.96 8.77
CA HIS A 9 7.34 -2.35 8.96
C HIS A 9 7.08 -1.13 8.06
N ARG A 10 8.10 -0.31 7.77
CA ARG A 10 7.95 0.81 6.82
C ARG A 10 7.84 0.36 5.37
N MET A 11 8.49 -0.73 4.99
CA MET A 11 8.36 -1.32 3.65
C MET A 11 6.97 -1.93 3.41
N SER A 12 6.35 -2.55 4.43
CA SER A 12 4.96 -3.03 4.33
C SER A 12 3.96 -1.85 4.20
N ASN A 13 4.19 -0.75 4.94
CA ASN A 13 3.40 0.47 4.81
C ASN A 13 3.63 1.24 3.49
N PHE A 14 4.82 1.14 2.88
CA PHE A 14 5.09 1.75 1.57
C PHE A 14 4.35 1.04 0.44
N HIS A 15 4.13 -0.27 0.53
CA HIS A 15 3.27 -1.00 -0.41
C HIS A 15 1.80 -0.57 -0.29
N ASN A 16 1.31 -0.27 0.93
CA ASN A 16 -0.05 0.22 1.17
C ASN A 16 -0.35 1.58 0.50
N LEU A 17 0.66 2.43 0.30
CA LEU A 17 0.51 3.75 -0.34
C LEU A 17 0.37 3.69 -1.86
N ASN A 18 0.97 2.69 -2.52
CA ASN A 18 0.86 2.53 -3.98
C ASN A 18 -0.47 1.87 -4.42
N THR A 19 -1.18 1.18 -3.52
CA THR A 19 -2.47 0.55 -3.80
C THR A 19 -3.68 1.49 -3.70
N LEU A 20 -3.54 2.68 -3.10
CA LEU A 20 -4.62 3.67 -3.04
C LEU A 20 -4.97 4.28 -4.40
N ASN A 21 -4.08 4.20 -5.40
CA ASN A 21 -4.32 4.66 -6.77
C ASN A 21 -4.69 3.55 -7.77
N SER A 22 -4.70 2.27 -7.36
CA SER A 22 -4.95 1.13 -8.27
C SER A 22 -6.30 0.43 -8.10
N GLY A 23 -7.13 0.84 -7.14
CA GLY A 23 -8.49 0.30 -6.98
C GLY A 23 -8.58 -1.19 -6.57
N LEU A 24 -7.48 -1.78 -6.10
CA LEU A 24 -7.46 -3.15 -5.57
C LEU A 24 -7.99 -3.20 -4.13
N PRO A 25 -8.74 -4.26 -3.72
CA PRO A 25 -9.20 -4.40 -2.34
C PRO A 25 -8.01 -4.61 -1.39
N PHE A 26 -8.00 -3.86 -0.27
CA PHE A 26 -7.03 -3.99 0.82
C PHE A 26 -6.87 -5.45 1.26
N LYS A 27 -5.71 -6.05 0.97
CA LYS A 27 -5.19 -7.20 1.73
C LYS A 27 -4.01 -6.68 2.55
N TRP A 28 -4.15 -6.71 3.87
CA TRP A 28 -3.00 -6.56 4.76
C TRP A 28 -1.93 -7.54 4.30
N TYR A 29 -0.73 -7.07 3.95
CA TYR A 29 0.38 -7.96 3.65
C TYR A 29 0.61 -8.83 4.89
N PRO A 30 0.44 -10.16 4.80
CA PRO A 30 0.61 -11.01 5.95
C PRO A 30 2.07 -10.92 6.38
N VAL A 31 2.25 -10.68 7.67
CA VAL A 31 3.46 -11.08 8.36
C VAL A 31 3.77 -12.52 7.94
N THR A 32 4.92 -12.76 7.31
CA THR A 32 5.31 -14.11 6.88
C THR A 32 5.36 -15.05 8.09
N GLU A 33 5.15 -16.36 7.89
CA GLU A 33 5.25 -17.34 8.99
C GLU A 33 6.56 -17.22 9.77
N LEU A 34 7.67 -17.00 9.06
CA LEU A 34 8.98 -16.70 9.65
C LEU A 34 8.99 -15.51 10.61
N PHE A 35 8.29 -14.42 10.28
CA PHE A 35 8.25 -13.26 11.18
C PHE A 35 7.32 -13.48 12.39
N ARG A 36 6.25 -14.26 12.22
CA ARG A 36 5.42 -14.68 13.37
C ARG A 36 6.22 -15.53 14.35
N ASP A 37 6.95 -16.53 13.84
CA ASP A 37 7.79 -17.39 14.66
C ASP A 37 8.91 -16.62 15.34
N PHE A 38 9.52 -15.66 14.62
CA PHE A 38 10.49 -14.75 15.20
C PHE A 38 9.89 -13.91 16.35
N LEU A 39 8.69 -13.33 16.18
CA LEU A 39 8.05 -12.54 17.24
C LEU A 39 7.75 -13.41 18.46
N ARG A 40 7.28 -14.65 18.26
CA ARG A 40 7.04 -15.61 19.34
C ARG A 40 8.35 -16.00 20.04
N GLU A 41 9.44 -16.18 19.30
CA GLU A 41 10.72 -16.58 19.89
C GLU A 41 11.38 -15.43 20.68
N LYS A 42 11.29 -14.20 20.18
CA LYS A 42 12.14 -13.09 20.67
C LYS A 42 11.45 -12.12 21.62
N THR A 43 10.14 -12.12 21.72
CA THR A 43 9.42 -11.23 22.65
C THR A 43 9.13 -11.92 24.00
N VAL A 44 8.55 -11.21 24.96
CA VAL A 44 8.07 -11.79 26.24
C VAL A 44 6.69 -12.42 26.04
N ALA A 45 6.50 -13.68 26.44
CA ALA A 45 5.27 -14.44 26.18
C ALA A 45 3.98 -13.74 26.64
N GLU A 46 4.03 -13.10 27.80
CA GLU A 46 2.89 -12.38 28.40
C GLU A 46 3.03 -10.84 28.24
N GLY A 47 3.92 -10.40 27.36
CA GLY A 47 4.35 -9.01 27.25
C GLY A 47 3.87 -8.32 25.99
N ILE A 48 2.92 -7.39 26.12
CA ILE A 48 2.57 -6.42 25.06
C ILE A 48 2.79 -4.99 25.53
N CYS A 49 3.14 -4.12 24.59
CA CYS A 49 3.24 -2.68 24.79
C CYS A 49 2.14 -1.99 23.98
N LEU A 50 1.14 -1.42 24.66
CA LEU A 50 0.10 -0.65 23.99
C LEU A 50 0.61 0.78 23.75
N HIS A 51 0.56 1.22 22.50
CA HIS A 51 0.96 2.56 22.11
C HIS A 51 -0.27 3.39 21.71
N ASP A 52 -0.46 4.52 22.38
CA ASP A 52 -1.40 5.56 22.01
C ASP A 52 -0.65 6.60 21.15
N ARG A 53 -0.89 6.60 19.82
CA ARG A 53 -0.21 7.53 18.91
C ARG A 53 -0.61 8.97 19.16
N THR A 54 -1.83 9.21 19.63
CA THR A 54 -2.36 10.56 19.86
C THR A 54 -1.63 11.24 21.01
N ASN A 55 -1.35 10.49 22.07
CA ASN A 55 -0.71 11.03 23.26
C ASN A 55 0.79 10.67 23.39
N GLY A 56 1.31 9.81 22.49
CA GLY A 56 2.69 9.32 22.53
C GLY A 56 3.02 8.48 23.78
N LYS A 57 1.99 7.95 24.45
CA LYS A 57 2.14 7.19 25.69
C LYS A 57 2.19 5.69 25.42
N TYR A 58 2.97 5.00 26.24
CA TYR A 58 3.15 3.55 26.19
C TYR A 58 2.65 2.92 27.49
N ILE A 59 1.82 1.89 27.38
CA ILE A 59 1.38 1.06 28.51
C ILE A 59 2.02 -0.31 28.34
N ARG A 60 2.90 -0.66 29.28
CA ARG A 60 3.49 -1.99 29.33
C ARG A 60 2.56 -2.93 30.10
N LEU A 61 2.23 -4.04 29.47
CA LEU A 61 1.44 -5.11 30.06
C LEU A 61 2.35 -6.32 30.17
N ASP A 62 2.80 -6.59 31.38
CA ASP A 62 3.81 -7.62 31.66
C ASP A 62 3.22 -9.01 31.92
N GLU A 63 1.92 -9.09 32.24
CA GLU A 63 1.23 -10.31 32.65
C GLU A 63 -0.24 -10.29 32.19
N GLY A 64 -0.78 -11.46 31.87
CA GLY A 64 -2.22 -11.68 31.71
C GLY A 64 -2.81 -11.45 30.32
N ILE A 65 -1.99 -11.12 29.32
CA ILE A 65 -2.41 -11.08 27.91
C ILE A 65 -1.44 -11.87 27.06
N ASP A 66 -1.93 -12.94 26.43
CA ASP A 66 -1.15 -13.72 25.49
C ASP A 66 -0.89 -12.90 24.23
N ARG A 67 0.38 -12.54 24.01
CA ARG A 67 0.79 -11.77 22.82
C ARG A 67 0.47 -12.52 21.52
N ASP A 68 0.41 -13.85 21.56
CA ASP A 68 0.29 -14.68 20.36
C ASP A 68 -1.06 -14.41 19.69
N ILE A 69 -2.08 -14.02 20.47
CA ILE A 69 -3.35 -13.51 19.96
C ILE A 69 -3.14 -12.29 19.05
N PHE A 70 -2.22 -11.39 19.38
CA PHE A 70 -1.94 -10.19 18.57
C PHE A 70 -1.05 -10.52 17.36
N ILE A 71 -0.12 -11.46 17.52
CA ILE A 71 0.73 -11.95 16.41
C ILE A 71 -0.13 -12.66 15.35
N ASP A 72 -1.05 -13.52 15.79
CA ASP A 72 -1.91 -14.32 14.92
C ASP A 72 -2.97 -13.50 14.21
N ASN A 73 -3.38 -12.38 14.82
CA ASN A 73 -4.32 -11.43 14.24
C ASN A 73 -3.65 -10.22 13.58
N TYR A 74 -2.33 -10.27 13.34
CA TYR A 74 -1.58 -9.25 12.61
C TYR A 74 -1.66 -7.84 13.21
N LEU A 75 -1.76 -7.75 14.54
CA LEU A 75 -1.92 -6.51 15.29
C LEU A 75 -0.60 -5.91 15.81
N VAL A 76 0.51 -6.62 15.65
CA VAL A 76 1.82 -6.14 16.11
C VAL A 76 2.39 -5.14 15.11
N SER A 77 2.42 -3.87 15.51
CA SER A 77 2.90 -2.73 14.71
C SER A 77 4.41 -2.49 14.84
N ASP A 78 5.03 -2.91 15.95
CA ASP A 78 6.48 -2.77 16.16
C ASP A 78 6.92 -3.68 17.32
N VAL A 79 8.17 -3.58 17.74
CA VAL A 79 8.64 -4.13 19.01
C VAL A 79 9.31 -3.06 19.87
N ASP A 80 9.11 -3.14 21.18
CA ASP A 80 9.71 -2.25 22.17
C ASP A 80 10.71 -2.96 23.06
N PHE A 81 11.74 -2.22 23.49
CA PHE A 81 12.76 -2.73 24.40
C PHE A 81 12.61 -2.07 25.77
N PHE A 82 12.23 -2.85 26.78
CA PHE A 82 12.15 -2.39 28.17
C PHE A 82 12.88 -3.37 29.09
N ASP A 83 13.75 -2.84 29.94
CA ASP A 83 14.49 -3.62 30.96
C ASP A 83 15.21 -4.85 30.39
N GLY A 84 15.79 -4.72 29.20
CA GLY A 84 16.51 -5.80 28.51
C GLY A 84 15.61 -6.87 27.88
N LYS A 85 14.29 -6.68 27.87
CA LYS A 85 13.30 -7.56 27.24
C LYS A 85 12.63 -6.90 26.05
N ILE A 86 12.10 -7.71 25.13
CA ILE A 86 11.42 -7.25 23.91
C ILE A 86 9.91 -7.49 24.05
N TYR A 87 9.10 -6.48 23.78
CA TYR A 87 7.64 -6.54 23.84
C TYR A 87 7.05 -6.31 22.45
N CYS A 88 5.94 -6.98 22.13
CA CYS A 88 5.18 -6.66 20.92
C CYS A 88 4.48 -5.30 21.11
N ARG A 89 4.72 -4.33 20.23
CA ARG A 89 4.01 -3.05 20.25
C ARG A 89 2.72 -3.16 19.45
N VAL A 90 1.60 -2.92 20.11
CA VAL A 90 0.27 -2.90 19.50
C VAL A 90 -0.27 -1.47 19.59
N CYS A 91 -0.65 -0.91 18.46
CA CYS A 91 -1.24 0.42 18.42
C CYS A 91 -2.72 0.34 18.80
N ILE A 92 -3.14 1.13 19.78
CA ILE A 92 -4.54 1.15 20.23
C ILE A 92 -5.47 1.56 19.08
N ASP A 93 -5.05 2.52 18.26
CA ASP A 93 -5.83 2.96 17.09
C ASP A 93 -6.02 1.83 16.07
N ASP A 94 -4.98 1.01 15.85
CA ASP A 94 -5.03 -0.11 14.90
C ASP A 94 -5.99 -1.21 15.41
N MET A 95 -6.04 -1.44 16.74
CA MET A 95 -7.02 -2.32 17.36
C MET A 95 -8.45 -1.81 17.20
N MET A 96 -8.67 -0.50 17.30
CA MET A 96 -9.98 0.12 17.11
C MET A 96 -10.46 0.04 15.64
N MET A 97 -9.54 -0.13 14.68
CA MET A 97 -9.84 -0.25 13.25
C MET A 97 -10.24 -1.67 12.79
N LEU A 98 -10.02 -2.73 13.59
CA LEU A 98 -10.22 -4.14 13.17
C LEU A 98 -11.68 -4.66 13.24
N GLY A 99 -12.64 -3.96 12.66
CA GLY A 99 -14.07 -4.32 12.66
C GLY A 99 -14.50 -5.63 11.93
N ARG A 100 -13.97 -6.81 12.31
CA ARG A 100 -14.53 -8.13 11.94
C ARG A 100 -14.95 -8.93 13.18
N GLN A 101 -16.18 -9.45 13.16
CA GLN A 101 -16.81 -10.17 14.30
C GLN A 101 -16.00 -11.35 14.88
N SER A 102 -15.13 -12.00 14.11
CA SER A 102 -14.36 -13.16 14.59
C SER A 102 -12.98 -12.82 15.17
N VAL A 103 -12.33 -11.77 14.64
CA VAL A 103 -10.99 -11.32 15.06
C VAL A 103 -11.09 -10.42 16.28
N SER A 104 -12.19 -9.65 16.41
CA SER A 104 -12.38 -8.76 17.54
C SER A 104 -12.63 -9.51 18.84
N MET A 105 -13.29 -10.69 18.82
CA MET A 105 -13.73 -11.35 20.05
C MET A 105 -12.61 -11.99 20.87
N SER A 106 -11.62 -12.62 20.25
CA SER A 106 -10.50 -13.24 20.99
C SER A 106 -9.59 -12.21 21.62
N VAL A 107 -9.25 -11.15 20.88
CA VAL A 107 -8.49 -9.99 21.36
C VAL A 107 -9.28 -9.28 22.48
N TYR A 108 -10.58 -9.08 22.29
CA TYR A 108 -11.46 -8.45 23.27
C TYR A 108 -11.59 -9.25 24.58
N GLU A 109 -11.85 -10.56 24.50
CA GLU A 109 -11.96 -11.41 25.69
C GLU A 109 -10.63 -11.51 26.45
N ALA A 110 -9.50 -11.52 25.73
CA ALA A 110 -8.18 -11.46 26.35
C ALA A 110 -7.96 -10.16 27.16
N ILE A 111 -8.35 -9.01 26.60
CA ILE A 111 -8.21 -7.73 27.31
C ILE A 111 -9.24 -7.62 28.46
N LYS A 112 -10.45 -8.15 28.28
CA LYS A 112 -11.52 -8.17 29.31
C LYS A 112 -11.15 -9.03 30.53
N ALA A 113 -10.39 -10.09 30.30
CA ALA A 113 -9.89 -10.98 31.34
C ALA A 113 -8.75 -10.34 32.17
N ALA A 114 -8.13 -9.25 31.71
CA ALA A 114 -7.05 -8.54 32.42
C ALA A 114 -7.63 -7.45 33.36
N PRO A 115 -7.78 -7.71 34.69
CA PRO A 115 -8.56 -6.84 35.57
C PRO A 115 -7.93 -5.47 35.82
N HIS A 116 -6.61 -5.36 35.61
CA HIS A 116 -5.84 -4.13 35.79
C HIS A 116 -6.05 -3.11 34.64
N LEU A 117 -6.66 -3.52 33.52
CA LEU A 117 -7.01 -2.64 32.39
C LEU A 117 -8.42 -2.02 32.48
N ARG A 118 -9.21 -2.41 33.48
CA ARG A 118 -10.58 -1.88 33.71
C ARG A 118 -10.62 -0.46 34.28
N LYS A 119 -9.47 0.07 34.68
CA LYS A 119 -9.31 1.48 35.08
C LYS A 119 -8.33 2.13 34.12
N ASP A 120 -8.56 3.39 33.80
CA ASP A 120 -7.66 4.14 32.94
C ASP A 120 -6.30 4.18 33.65
N PRO A 121 -5.24 3.60 33.05
CA PRO A 121 -3.94 3.52 33.71
C PRO A 121 -3.27 4.89 33.87
N PHE A 122 -3.79 5.93 33.22
CA PHE A 122 -3.30 7.31 33.30
C PHE A 122 -4.14 8.22 34.18
N THR A 123 -5.46 7.97 34.31
CA THR A 123 -6.37 8.87 35.05
C THR A 123 -7.01 8.23 36.28
N GLY A 124 -7.06 6.89 36.37
CA GLY A 124 -7.63 6.16 37.51
C GLY A 124 -9.17 6.04 37.51
N ASP A 125 -9.84 6.71 36.57
CA ASP A 125 -11.29 6.62 36.35
C ASP A 125 -11.66 5.39 35.49
N ASN A 126 -12.95 5.08 35.36
CA ASN A 126 -13.40 3.98 34.51
C ASN A 126 -12.89 4.19 33.06
N SER A 127 -12.18 3.19 32.52
CA SER A 127 -11.35 3.34 31.31
C SER A 127 -12.14 3.46 30.00
N LEU A 128 -11.39 3.81 28.94
CA LEU A 128 -11.62 3.47 27.52
C LEU A 128 -12.32 2.11 27.28
N PHE A 129 -12.21 1.19 28.24
CA PHE A 129 -12.86 -0.11 28.27
C PHE A 129 -14.38 -0.07 28.53
N GLU A 130 -14.91 0.84 29.36
CA GLU A 130 -16.37 1.05 29.48
C GLU A 130 -16.96 1.67 28.20
N LEU A 131 -16.18 2.47 27.48
CA LEU A 131 -16.51 2.98 26.14
C LEU A 131 -16.56 1.82 25.11
N LEU A 132 -15.57 0.92 25.14
CA LEU A 132 -15.57 -0.27 24.27
C LEU A 132 -16.69 -1.27 24.65
N GLU A 133 -16.98 -1.48 25.93
CA GLU A 133 -18.02 -2.43 26.40
C GLU A 133 -19.45 -1.95 26.09
N ARG A 134 -19.72 -0.64 26.10
CA ARG A 134 -21.01 -0.07 25.67
C ARG A 134 -21.22 -0.06 24.15
N ASP A 135 -20.15 0.03 23.36
CA ASP A 135 -20.23 0.29 21.91
C ASP A 135 -20.02 -0.96 21.03
N VAL A 136 -19.53 -2.08 21.58
CA VAL A 136 -19.16 -3.27 20.79
C VAL A 136 -20.27 -4.33 20.70
N LEU A 137 -21.26 -4.37 21.60
CA LEU A 137 -22.08 -5.58 21.78
C LEU A 137 -23.61 -5.48 21.63
N HIS A 138 -24.25 -4.32 21.44
CA HIS A 138 -25.73 -4.28 21.38
C HIS A 138 -26.25 -3.66 20.07
N ASP A 139 -27.34 -4.24 19.54
CA ASP A 139 -28.07 -3.77 18.37
C ASP A 139 -28.34 -2.26 18.46
N GLY A 140 -28.28 -1.56 17.32
CA GLY A 140 -28.26 -0.09 17.23
C GLY A 140 -29.39 0.65 17.98
N GLU A 141 -30.49 -0.03 18.32
CA GLU A 141 -31.59 0.55 19.12
C GLU A 141 -31.21 0.84 20.59
N ASP A 142 -30.32 0.07 21.21
CA ASP A 142 -29.87 0.34 22.59
C ASP A 142 -28.71 1.34 22.65
N PHE A 143 -27.97 1.53 21.55
CA PHE A 143 -26.92 2.54 21.43
C PHE A 143 -27.50 3.96 21.44
N GLU A 144 -28.56 4.22 20.66
CA GLU A 144 -29.25 5.52 20.64
C GLU A 144 -29.81 5.91 22.01
N ARG A 145 -30.43 4.94 22.71
CA ARG A 145 -31.04 5.15 24.04
C ARG A 145 -30.01 5.37 25.16
N ASN A 146 -28.77 4.93 24.95
CA ASN A 146 -27.66 5.14 25.90
C ASN A 146 -26.94 6.48 25.68
N LEU A 147 -26.94 7.02 24.45
CA LEU A 147 -26.41 8.35 24.12
C LEU A 147 -27.27 9.48 24.69
N GLU A 148 -28.59 9.32 24.79
CA GLU A 148 -29.49 10.28 25.46
C GLU A 148 -29.19 10.46 26.96
N LYS A 149 -28.40 9.57 27.57
CA LYS A 149 -28.02 9.62 28.99
C LYS A 149 -26.62 10.21 29.22
N MET A 150 -25.96 10.74 28.17
CA MET A 150 -24.56 11.21 28.20
C MET A 150 -24.39 12.70 28.52
N GLU A 151 -25.28 13.32 29.30
CA GLU A 151 -25.24 14.76 29.64
C GLU A 151 -23.97 15.22 30.40
N THR A 152 -23.07 14.32 30.82
CA THR A 152 -21.91 14.63 31.67
C THR A 152 -20.55 14.55 30.96
N TYR A 153 -20.49 14.32 29.65
CA TYR A 153 -19.23 14.15 28.93
C TYR A 153 -18.66 15.47 28.38
N THR A 154 -17.33 15.55 28.22
CA THR A 154 -16.68 16.72 27.61
C THR A 154 -16.79 16.67 26.09
N VAL A 155 -16.72 17.83 25.43
CA VAL A 155 -16.73 17.97 23.97
C VAL A 155 -15.73 17.04 23.28
N GLN A 156 -14.54 16.85 23.84
CA GLN A 156 -13.53 15.92 23.31
C GLN A 156 -14.00 14.46 23.27
N HIS A 157 -14.80 14.01 24.25
CA HIS A 157 -15.40 12.67 24.23
C HIS A 157 -16.43 12.56 23.12
N HIS A 158 -17.26 13.58 22.91
CA HIS A 158 -18.22 13.59 21.80
C HIS A 158 -17.51 13.58 20.43
N ILE A 159 -16.42 14.34 20.27
CA ILE A 159 -15.60 14.35 19.03
C ILE A 159 -14.98 12.97 18.78
N ALA A 160 -14.45 12.31 19.81
CA ALA A 160 -13.90 10.96 19.70
C ALA A 160 -14.96 9.92 19.29
N VAL A 161 -16.16 10.00 19.88
CA VAL A 161 -17.30 9.15 19.54
C VAL A 161 -17.72 9.34 18.08
N VAL A 162 -17.75 10.57 17.57
CA VAL A 162 -18.06 10.82 16.15
C VAL A 162 -16.97 10.26 15.24
N LYS A 163 -15.69 10.46 15.56
CA LYS A 163 -14.59 9.85 14.78
C LYS A 163 -14.76 8.34 14.70
N LEU A 164 -15.04 7.70 15.84
CA LEU A 164 -15.30 6.27 15.93
C LEU A 164 -16.51 5.85 15.08
N ILE A 165 -17.68 6.48 15.23
CA ILE A 165 -18.88 6.11 14.46
C ILE A 165 -18.65 6.27 12.95
N SER A 166 -18.03 7.38 12.55
CA SER A 166 -17.78 7.72 11.15
C SER A 166 -16.77 6.78 10.49
N MET A 167 -15.73 6.36 11.23
CA MET A 167 -14.70 5.45 10.73
C MET A 167 -15.08 3.97 10.85
N ARG A 168 -15.95 3.59 11.80
CA ARG A 168 -16.23 2.19 12.18
C ARG A 168 -17.53 1.63 11.61
N ILE A 169 -18.62 2.40 11.63
CA ILE A 169 -19.96 1.89 11.28
C ILE A 169 -20.29 2.20 9.81
N GLY A 170 -19.62 3.21 9.22
CA GLY A 170 -19.99 3.73 7.91
C GLY A 170 -21.38 4.38 7.90
N ASP A 171 -22.01 4.55 9.06
CA ASP A 171 -23.29 5.23 9.21
C ASP A 171 -23.08 6.74 9.24
N LYS A 172 -22.83 7.24 8.04
CA LYS A 172 -22.71 8.67 7.77
C LYS A 172 -23.94 9.46 8.22
N ASP A 173 -25.15 8.89 8.18
CA ASP A 173 -26.36 9.66 8.54
C ASP A 173 -26.45 9.85 10.05
N PHE A 174 -26.05 8.85 10.82
CA PHE A 174 -25.96 8.97 12.27
C PHE A 174 -24.88 9.96 12.68
N ALA A 175 -23.68 9.84 12.08
CA ALA A 175 -22.60 10.77 12.34
C ALA A 175 -22.97 12.21 11.93
N ASP A 176 -23.63 12.40 10.79
CA ASP A 176 -24.14 13.69 10.33
C ASP A 176 -25.22 14.25 11.28
N LYS A 177 -26.16 13.41 11.74
CA LYS A 177 -27.22 13.82 12.70
C LYS A 177 -26.63 14.20 14.06
N TYR A 178 -25.71 13.39 14.58
CA TYR A 178 -25.06 13.62 15.87
C TYR A 178 -24.14 14.83 15.82
N MET A 179 -23.36 14.98 14.76
CA MET A 179 -22.59 16.20 14.50
C MET A 179 -23.52 17.41 14.34
N GLY A 180 -24.64 17.28 13.65
CA GLY A 180 -25.64 18.34 13.52
C GLY A 180 -26.15 18.84 14.87
N ASN A 181 -26.38 17.93 15.83
CA ASN A 181 -26.74 18.29 17.20
C ASN A 181 -25.57 18.92 17.95
N LEU A 182 -24.37 18.34 17.87
CA LEU A 182 -23.17 18.90 18.52
C LEU A 182 -22.84 20.31 18.00
N ILE A 183 -23.10 20.57 16.72
CA ILE A 183 -22.95 21.88 16.06
C ILE A 183 -24.07 22.84 16.49
N ALA A 184 -25.30 22.35 16.66
CA ALA A 184 -26.41 23.17 17.12
C ALA A 184 -26.24 23.61 18.58
N ASP A 185 -25.60 22.76 19.38
CA ASP A 185 -25.27 23.00 20.78
C ASP A 185 -23.88 23.67 20.96
N ALA A 186 -23.12 23.85 19.87
CA ALA A 186 -21.85 24.56 19.90
C ALA A 186 -22.08 26.03 20.23
N ASP A 187 -21.60 26.46 21.39
CA ASP A 187 -21.62 27.85 21.84
C ASP A 187 -20.18 28.38 22.04
N GLU A 188 -20.05 29.55 22.67
CA GLU A 188 -18.76 30.19 22.94
C GLU A 188 -17.85 29.39 23.90
N SER A 189 -18.32 28.28 24.49
CA SER A 189 -17.54 27.43 25.39
C SER A 189 -16.62 26.44 24.67
N PHE A 190 -16.83 26.21 23.37
CA PHE A 190 -15.99 25.30 22.59
C PHE A 190 -14.66 25.95 22.27
N SER A 191 -13.57 25.21 22.48
CA SER A 191 -12.25 25.68 22.08
C SER A 191 -12.10 25.68 20.56
N TYR A 192 -11.19 26.53 20.06
CA TYR A 192 -10.86 26.60 18.63
C TYR A 192 -10.46 25.24 18.05
N ASP A 193 -9.67 24.45 18.80
CA ASP A 193 -9.17 23.16 18.34
C ASP A 193 -10.29 22.11 18.25
N GLU A 194 -11.25 22.15 19.18
CA GLU A 194 -12.44 21.29 19.15
C GLU A 194 -13.31 21.61 17.94
N LEU A 195 -13.56 22.89 17.68
CA LEU A 195 -14.30 23.33 16.50
C LEU A 195 -13.55 22.98 15.20
N LEU A 196 -12.22 23.11 15.14
CA LEU A 196 -11.42 22.75 13.97
C LEU A 196 -11.44 21.24 13.70
N GLU A 197 -11.37 20.41 14.73
CA GLU A 197 -11.49 18.96 14.59
C GLU A 197 -12.90 18.55 14.13
N MET A 198 -13.95 19.17 14.66
CA MET A 198 -15.33 18.97 14.20
C MET A 198 -15.50 19.30 12.72
N VAL A 199 -14.81 20.34 12.25
CA VAL A 199 -14.80 20.72 10.84
C VAL A 199 -14.07 19.69 9.98
N LYS A 200 -12.87 19.25 10.40
CA LYS A 200 -12.12 18.21 9.69
C LYS A 200 -12.94 16.93 9.56
N ILE A 201 -13.61 16.51 10.63
CA ILE A 201 -14.49 15.32 10.61
C ILE A 201 -15.64 15.50 9.64
N SER A 202 -16.39 16.61 9.77
CA SER A 202 -17.55 16.89 8.90
C SER A 202 -17.19 16.89 7.42
N ALA A 203 -15.98 17.34 7.08
CA ALA A 203 -15.62 17.58 5.71
C ALA A 203 -14.74 16.52 5.06
N LEU A 204 -13.77 15.99 5.81
CA LEU A 204 -12.86 14.96 5.31
C LEU A 204 -13.44 13.57 5.47
N ILE A 205 -14.14 13.32 6.58
CA ILE A 205 -14.65 11.99 6.93
C ILE A 205 -16.08 11.82 6.42
N LEU A 206 -16.95 12.81 6.70
CA LEU A 206 -18.35 12.72 6.33
C LEU A 206 -18.63 13.28 4.93
N GLY A 207 -17.80 14.20 4.42
CA GLY A 207 -18.05 14.86 3.14
C GLY A 207 -19.29 15.76 3.14
N ASP A 208 -19.81 16.13 4.32
CA ASP A 208 -20.89 17.11 4.47
C ASP A 208 -20.32 18.53 4.36
N LYS A 209 -20.27 18.99 3.11
CA LYS A 209 -19.76 20.33 2.78
C LYS A 209 -20.55 21.44 3.47
N LYS A 210 -21.85 21.27 3.69
CA LYS A 210 -22.71 22.34 4.26
C LYS A 210 -22.49 22.50 5.75
N SER A 211 -22.39 21.39 6.49
CA SER A 211 -22.10 21.45 7.93
C SER A 211 -20.67 21.91 8.19
N ALA A 212 -19.71 21.45 7.37
CA ALA A 212 -18.34 21.98 7.40
C ALA A 212 -18.31 23.49 7.12
N GLU A 213 -19.02 23.99 6.11
CA GLU A 213 -19.14 25.43 5.82
C GLU A 213 -19.76 26.23 6.98
N ARG A 214 -20.77 25.67 7.68
CA ARG A 214 -21.42 26.32 8.83
C ARG A 214 -20.49 26.41 10.02
N LEU A 215 -19.87 25.29 10.40
CA LEU A 215 -18.87 25.25 11.46
C LEU A 215 -17.68 26.17 11.14
N PHE A 216 -17.28 26.26 9.86
CA PHE A 216 -16.26 27.20 9.44
C PHE A 216 -16.64 28.67 9.64
N LYS A 217 -17.89 29.04 9.29
CA LYS A 217 -18.38 30.40 9.53
C LYS A 217 -18.42 30.72 11.02
N PHE A 218 -18.76 29.75 11.85
CA PHE A 218 -18.76 29.88 13.31
C PHE A 218 -17.34 30.04 13.87
N LEU A 219 -16.42 29.16 13.46
CA LEU A 219 -14.99 29.23 13.81
C LEU A 219 -14.32 30.55 13.37
N ALA A 220 -14.76 31.12 12.24
CA ALA A 220 -14.28 32.41 11.76
C ALA A 220 -14.82 33.60 12.58
N GLN A 221 -15.88 33.41 13.37
CA GLN A 221 -16.52 34.43 14.20
C GLN A 221 -16.06 34.39 15.67
N THR A 222 -15.52 33.27 16.15
CA THR A 222 -14.99 33.14 17.52
C THR A 222 -13.71 33.95 17.75
N GLU A 223 -13.68 34.77 18.81
CA GLU A 223 -12.54 35.63 19.17
C GLU A 223 -11.32 34.78 19.60
N GLY A 224 -10.23 34.90 18.83
CA GLY A 224 -8.99 34.11 18.99
C GLY A 224 -8.31 33.76 17.66
N ALA A 225 -9.02 33.93 16.54
CA ALA A 225 -8.65 33.44 15.22
C ALA A 225 -7.48 34.16 14.49
N GLY A 226 -6.86 35.18 15.10
CA GLY A 226 -5.84 36.01 14.45
C GLY A 226 -4.60 35.28 13.91
N ARG A 227 -4.27 34.07 14.41
CA ARG A 227 -3.21 33.20 13.87
C ARG A 227 -3.72 31.95 13.14
N ASN A 228 -4.94 31.50 13.43
CA ASN A 228 -5.45 30.21 12.95
C ASN A 228 -6.44 30.35 11.77
N HIS A 229 -6.76 31.57 11.31
CA HIS A 229 -7.57 31.79 10.11
C HIS A 229 -7.03 31.11 8.84
N THR A 230 -5.73 30.84 8.76
CA THR A 230 -5.08 30.26 7.57
C THR A 230 -5.36 28.77 7.41
N GLU A 231 -5.17 27.96 8.44
CA GLU A 231 -5.53 26.52 8.43
C GLU A 231 -7.01 26.33 8.13
N SER A 232 -7.84 27.15 8.78
CA SER A 232 -9.28 27.15 8.60
C SER A 232 -9.67 27.46 7.14
N ALA A 233 -9.06 28.47 6.53
CA ALA A 233 -9.32 28.81 5.13
C ALA A 233 -8.82 27.74 4.14
N ALA A 234 -7.72 27.04 4.44
CA ALA A 234 -7.17 25.98 3.59
C ALA A 234 -8.08 24.75 3.58
N VAL A 235 -8.52 24.32 4.76
CA VAL A 235 -9.45 23.20 4.91
C VAL A 235 -10.82 23.58 4.33
N GLN A 236 -11.31 24.81 4.53
CA GLN A 236 -12.55 25.30 3.91
C GLN A 236 -12.54 25.18 2.39
N LYS A 237 -11.45 25.59 1.72
CA LYS A 237 -11.41 25.57 0.24
C LYS A 237 -10.99 24.23 -0.35
N TYR A 238 -10.29 23.38 0.41
CA TYR A 238 -10.11 21.95 0.11
C TYR A 238 -11.46 21.27 -0.16
N ILE A 239 -12.42 21.51 0.72
CA ILE A 239 -13.77 20.94 0.67
C ILE A 239 -14.56 21.47 -0.55
N LEU A 240 -14.30 22.72 -0.95
CA LEU A 240 -15.03 23.43 -2.00
C LEU A 240 -14.44 23.25 -3.41
N GLY A 241 -13.32 22.55 -3.58
CA GLY A 241 -12.82 22.10 -4.89
C GLY A 241 -12.30 23.19 -5.82
N LYS A 242 -11.98 24.39 -5.32
CA LYS A 242 -11.50 25.51 -6.14
C LYS A 242 -9.97 25.52 -6.27
N LYS A 243 -9.44 24.84 -7.30
CA LYS A 243 -7.99 24.64 -7.52
C LYS A 243 -7.14 25.92 -7.48
N THR A 244 -7.56 27.01 -8.13
CA THR A 244 -6.78 28.26 -8.20
C THR A 244 -6.74 29.05 -6.89
N GLU A 245 -7.85 29.05 -6.14
CA GLU A 245 -7.92 29.74 -4.83
C GLU A 245 -7.18 28.96 -3.73
N ASN A 246 -6.95 27.65 -3.91
CA ASN A 246 -6.24 26.80 -2.96
C ASN A 246 -4.73 27.11 -2.90
N ALA A 247 -4.12 27.52 -4.02
CA ALA A 247 -2.70 27.86 -4.08
C ALA A 247 -2.36 29.13 -3.28
N GLU A 248 -3.21 30.17 -3.33
CA GLU A 248 -2.97 31.41 -2.58
C GLU A 248 -3.07 31.19 -1.06
N ILE A 249 -3.93 30.26 -0.63
CA ILE A 249 -4.16 29.98 0.79
C ILE A 249 -3.13 29.02 1.34
N LEU A 250 -2.77 27.97 0.61
CA LEU A 250 -1.64 27.13 0.99
C LEU A 250 -0.36 28.00 1.12
N GLN A 251 -0.24 29.09 0.34
CA GLN A 251 0.88 30.00 0.41
C GLN A 251 0.82 30.86 1.67
N ALA A 252 -0.37 31.30 2.06
CA ALA A 252 -0.59 32.00 3.32
C ALA A 252 -0.35 31.06 4.53
N CYS A 253 -0.81 29.81 4.48
CA CYS A 253 -0.61 28.79 5.52
C CYS A 253 0.86 28.48 5.70
N PHE A 254 1.55 28.25 4.58
CA PHE A 254 2.99 28.04 4.54
C PHE A 254 3.75 29.24 5.09
N ALA A 255 3.33 30.48 4.76
CA ALA A 255 3.93 31.69 5.32
C ALA A 255 3.66 31.86 6.83
N SER A 256 2.56 31.33 7.35
CA SER A 256 2.21 31.40 8.78
C SER A 256 2.72 30.22 9.62
N ALA A 257 3.14 29.12 8.99
CA ALA A 257 3.52 27.87 9.65
C ALA A 257 4.73 27.98 10.59
N GLY A 258 5.60 28.99 10.41
CA GLY A 258 6.85 29.10 11.16
C GLY A 258 7.75 27.87 10.96
N ASP A 259 8.38 27.39 12.03
CA ASP A 259 9.31 26.24 12.01
C ASP A 259 8.63 24.89 12.34
N GLN A 260 7.29 24.80 12.26
CA GLN A 260 6.57 23.58 12.62
C GLN A 260 6.68 22.51 11.52
N GLU A 261 7.63 21.60 11.69
CA GLU A 261 8.00 20.56 10.72
C GLU A 261 6.84 19.63 10.31
N VAL A 262 6.02 19.21 11.28
CA VAL A 262 4.87 18.31 11.03
C VAL A 262 3.83 19.00 10.16
N PHE A 263 3.46 20.23 10.50
CA PHE A 263 2.49 21.02 9.77
C PHE A 263 2.94 21.36 8.35
N LEU A 264 4.24 21.67 8.17
CA LEU A 264 4.82 21.89 6.85
C LEU A 264 4.81 20.60 6.00
N ASN A 265 5.13 19.44 6.57
CA ASN A 265 5.05 18.16 5.84
C ASN A 265 3.64 17.86 5.35
N ASP A 266 2.62 18.09 6.17
CA ASP A 266 1.22 17.84 5.80
C ASP A 266 0.75 18.80 4.70
N LEU A 267 1.07 20.09 4.81
CA LEU A 267 0.78 21.09 3.76
C LEU A 267 1.46 20.74 2.44
N LEU A 268 2.70 20.26 2.51
CA LEU A 268 3.49 19.90 1.35
C LEU A 268 2.99 18.60 0.69
N PHE A 269 2.56 17.63 1.48
CA PHE A 269 1.90 16.42 0.97
C PHE A 269 0.56 16.75 0.31
N LEU A 270 -0.27 17.57 0.97
CA LEU A 270 -1.54 18.06 0.41
C LEU A 270 -1.32 18.82 -0.91
N SER A 271 -0.27 19.63 -1.01
CA SER A 271 0.02 20.39 -2.24
C SER A 271 0.21 19.51 -3.48
N MET A 272 0.76 18.30 -3.33
CA MET A 272 0.96 17.35 -4.44
C MET A 272 -0.37 16.86 -5.04
N TYR A 273 -1.45 16.86 -4.26
CA TYR A 273 -2.78 16.47 -4.74
C TYR A 273 -3.48 17.57 -5.55
N PHE A 274 -3.09 18.84 -5.41
CA PHE A 274 -3.76 19.96 -6.10
C PHE A 274 -3.09 20.36 -7.40
N ASP A 275 -1.80 20.63 -7.33
CA ASP A 275 -1.03 21.18 -8.44
C ASP A 275 0.46 20.91 -8.20
N THR A 276 1.05 20.09 -9.06
CA THR A 276 2.45 19.68 -8.96
C THR A 276 3.42 20.86 -9.10
N ASN A 277 3.07 21.90 -9.89
CA ASN A 277 3.90 23.12 -10.03
C ASN A 277 3.94 23.90 -8.73
N TYR A 278 2.78 23.99 -8.10
CA TYR A 278 2.60 24.70 -6.85
C TYR A 278 3.26 23.96 -5.68
N ALA A 279 3.09 22.63 -5.64
CA ALA A 279 3.80 21.77 -4.70
C ALA A 279 5.31 22.01 -4.79
N ALA A 280 5.89 21.98 -5.99
CA ALA A 280 7.32 22.21 -6.17
C ALA A 280 7.79 23.59 -5.67
N ASP A 281 7.01 24.66 -5.88
CA ASP A 281 7.34 25.99 -5.33
C ASP A 281 7.26 26.04 -3.80
N LEU A 282 6.24 25.40 -3.21
CA LEU A 282 6.13 25.25 -1.76
C LEU A 282 7.28 24.42 -1.20
N TRP A 283 7.63 23.29 -1.83
CA TRP A 283 8.75 22.45 -1.43
C TRP A 283 10.07 23.23 -1.49
N LYS A 284 10.29 24.08 -2.50
CA LYS A 284 11.46 24.98 -2.56
C LYS A 284 11.52 25.95 -1.39
N LYS A 285 10.38 26.45 -0.93
CA LYS A 285 10.30 27.34 0.24
C LYS A 285 10.47 26.55 1.54
N GLY A 286 9.90 25.34 1.63
CA GLY A 286 9.99 24.41 2.77
C GLY A 286 11.41 23.94 3.03
N VAL A 287 12.13 23.58 1.97
CA VAL A 287 13.55 23.20 2.01
C VAL A 287 14.45 24.34 2.50
N LYS A 288 14.03 25.61 2.36
CA LYS A 288 14.79 26.75 2.90
C LYS A 288 14.49 27.06 4.37
N GLN A 289 13.26 26.77 4.82
CA GLN A 289 12.81 27.08 6.18
C GLN A 289 13.11 25.95 7.16
N LEU A 290 12.91 24.70 6.74
CA LEU A 290 13.19 23.54 7.57
C LEU A 290 14.70 23.25 7.59
N SER A 291 15.17 22.64 8.68
CA SER A 291 16.50 22.02 8.85
C SER A 291 16.80 20.90 7.82
N GLN A 292 16.01 20.80 6.76
CA GLN A 292 15.99 19.85 5.66
C GLN A 292 15.97 18.39 6.12
N PRO A 293 14.84 17.93 6.69
CA PRO A 293 14.60 16.50 6.85
C PRO A 293 14.75 15.81 5.48
N ILE A 294 15.36 14.63 5.46
CA ILE A 294 15.60 13.87 4.22
C ILE A 294 14.29 13.58 3.48
N SER A 295 13.19 13.37 4.20
CA SER A 295 11.84 13.19 3.64
C SER A 295 11.40 14.39 2.80
N VAL A 296 11.61 15.61 3.31
CA VAL A 296 11.27 16.87 2.63
C VAL A 296 12.10 17.04 1.37
N LEU A 297 13.40 16.75 1.44
CA LEU A 297 14.27 16.79 0.26
C LEU A 297 13.87 15.75 -0.78
N THR A 298 13.51 14.54 -0.36
CA THR A 298 13.09 13.46 -1.26
C THR A 298 11.81 13.83 -2.01
N ALA A 299 10.80 14.32 -1.30
CA ALA A 299 9.55 14.77 -1.92
C ALA A 299 9.76 15.97 -2.86
N ALA A 300 10.61 16.93 -2.48
CA ALA A 300 10.99 18.05 -3.33
C ALA A 300 11.67 17.59 -4.64
N ILE A 301 12.55 16.59 -4.56
CA ILE A 301 13.21 16.03 -5.74
C ILE A 301 12.20 15.34 -6.67
N TYR A 302 11.27 14.56 -6.10
CA TYR A 302 10.18 13.95 -6.86
C TYR A 302 9.30 14.99 -7.56
N ALA A 303 8.92 16.06 -6.85
CA ALA A 303 8.11 17.13 -7.42
C ALA A 303 8.82 17.80 -8.60
N GLU A 304 10.08 18.23 -8.44
CA GLU A 304 10.86 18.81 -9.54
C GLU A 304 11.05 17.84 -10.72
N PHE A 305 11.24 16.55 -10.43
CA PHE A 305 11.36 15.53 -11.46
C PHE A 305 10.06 15.34 -12.26
N ILE A 306 8.91 15.23 -11.58
CA ILE A 306 7.60 15.08 -12.25
C ILE A 306 7.31 16.28 -13.14
N LEU A 307 7.77 17.47 -12.75
CA LEU A 307 7.67 18.70 -13.55
C LEU A 307 8.68 18.79 -14.70
N GLY A 308 9.59 17.83 -14.83
CA GLY A 308 10.65 17.86 -15.84
C GLY A 308 11.79 18.84 -15.53
N ASN A 309 11.85 19.43 -14.33
CA ASN A 309 12.89 20.35 -13.90
C ASN A 309 14.14 19.59 -13.42
N ILE A 310 14.76 18.80 -14.30
CA ILE A 310 15.88 17.90 -13.96
C ILE A 310 17.04 18.64 -13.27
N SER A 311 17.39 19.85 -13.71
CA SER A 311 18.48 20.63 -13.08
C SER A 311 18.17 21.05 -11.63
N ALA A 312 16.90 21.31 -11.30
CA ALA A 312 16.51 21.65 -9.93
C ALA A 312 16.48 20.39 -9.05
N ALA A 313 15.95 19.29 -9.57
CA ALA A 313 16.00 17.98 -8.93
C ALA A 313 17.46 17.55 -8.63
N ASP A 314 18.39 17.78 -9.56
CA ASP A 314 19.82 17.48 -9.36
C ASP A 314 20.46 18.29 -8.21
N LYS A 315 20.13 19.57 -8.10
CA LYS A 315 20.64 20.43 -7.02
C LYS A 315 20.13 19.98 -5.66
N LEU A 316 18.83 19.69 -5.59
CA LEU A 316 18.20 19.15 -4.37
C LEU A 316 18.78 17.77 -4.01
N LEU A 317 19.03 16.92 -5.02
CA LEU A 317 19.67 15.63 -4.85
C LEU A 317 21.09 15.77 -4.29
N SER A 318 21.84 16.76 -4.76
CA SER A 318 23.21 17.01 -4.28
C SER A 318 23.19 17.45 -2.80
N ALA A 319 22.24 18.32 -2.43
CA ALA A 319 22.02 18.70 -1.04
C ALA A 319 21.55 17.53 -0.16
N ALA A 320 20.72 16.63 -0.70
CA ALA A 320 20.27 15.43 0.00
C ALA A 320 21.39 14.41 0.22
N LYS A 321 22.28 14.22 -0.77
CA LYS A 321 23.44 13.31 -0.67
C LYS A 321 24.36 13.66 0.51
N GLU A 322 24.54 14.95 0.81
CA GLU A 322 25.36 15.41 1.93
C GLU A 322 24.73 15.12 3.31
N LYS A 323 23.41 14.91 3.35
CA LYS A 323 22.64 14.74 4.60
C LYS A 323 22.15 13.32 4.85
N ALA A 324 22.08 12.48 3.81
CA ALA A 324 21.40 11.19 3.88
C ALA A 324 22.37 10.02 4.16
N ASP A 325 22.25 9.41 5.34
CA ASP A 325 23.01 8.21 5.72
C ASP A 325 22.21 6.88 5.65
N ASN A 326 20.92 6.91 5.30
CA ASN A 326 20.03 5.74 5.36
C ASN A 326 19.62 5.14 4.00
N LEU A 327 19.70 3.82 3.85
CA LEU A 327 19.32 3.00 2.69
C LEU A 327 18.02 3.39 1.94
N ASP A 328 16.99 3.92 2.61
CA ASP A 328 15.72 4.36 1.99
C ASP A 328 15.91 5.40 0.85
N TRP A 329 16.98 6.21 0.92
CA TRP A 329 17.30 7.15 -0.15
C TRP A 329 17.79 6.44 -1.42
N ALA A 330 18.52 5.32 -1.26
CA ALA A 330 19.12 4.60 -2.36
C ALA A 330 18.05 4.11 -3.35
N VAL A 331 16.94 3.59 -2.83
CA VAL A 331 15.84 3.02 -3.63
C VAL A 331 15.06 4.12 -4.35
N SER A 332 14.71 5.20 -3.65
CA SER A 332 13.93 6.31 -4.22
C SER A 332 14.69 7.02 -5.35
N PHE A 333 16.00 7.23 -5.17
CA PHE A 333 16.84 7.88 -6.18
C PHE A 333 17.30 6.95 -7.31
N SER A 334 17.21 5.65 -7.09
CA SER A 334 17.43 4.65 -8.13
C SER A 334 16.50 4.91 -9.34
N TRP A 335 15.23 5.18 -9.04
CA TRP A 335 14.23 5.50 -10.05
C TRP A 335 14.49 6.82 -10.77
N TYR A 336 14.90 7.86 -10.04
CA TYR A 336 15.29 9.15 -10.63
C TYR A 336 16.48 9.01 -11.59
N ALA A 337 17.51 8.27 -11.16
CA ALA A 337 18.71 8.07 -11.95
C ALA A 337 18.44 7.28 -13.24
N ALA A 338 17.56 6.26 -13.19
CA ALA A 338 17.07 5.50 -14.34
C ALA A 338 16.28 6.35 -15.35
N ARG A 339 15.57 7.38 -14.89
CA ARG A 339 14.79 8.27 -15.76
C ARG A 339 15.62 9.40 -16.36
N THR A 340 16.78 9.70 -15.79
CA THR A 340 17.61 10.85 -16.17
C THR A 340 18.90 10.46 -16.89
N GLY A 341 19.16 9.17 -17.12
CA GLY A 341 20.40 8.70 -17.75
C GLY A 341 21.62 8.84 -16.83
N LYS A 342 21.40 8.94 -15.51
CA LYS A 342 22.44 9.15 -14.48
C LYS A 342 22.73 7.91 -13.66
N GLU A 343 22.30 6.76 -14.17
CA GLU A 343 22.40 5.47 -13.52
C GLU A 343 23.83 5.21 -13.09
N ARG A 344 24.81 5.41 -14.00
CA ARG A 344 26.23 5.15 -13.75
C ARG A 344 26.79 5.95 -12.57
N GLU A 345 26.53 7.26 -12.56
CA GLU A 345 27.01 8.16 -11.51
C GLU A 345 26.40 7.77 -10.15
N PHE A 346 25.10 7.47 -10.15
CA PHE A 346 24.37 7.10 -8.95
C PHE A 346 24.82 5.74 -8.40
N ALA A 347 24.96 4.73 -9.27
CA ALA A 347 25.45 3.41 -8.90
C ALA A 347 26.88 3.44 -8.36
N ALA A 348 27.77 4.24 -8.95
CA ALA A 348 29.14 4.42 -8.45
C ALA A 348 29.15 5.05 -7.05
N GLY A 349 28.27 6.03 -6.80
CA GLY A 349 28.08 6.63 -5.48
C GLY A 349 27.54 5.64 -4.44
N LEU A 350 26.54 4.84 -4.81
CA LEU A 350 25.98 3.80 -3.95
C LEU A 350 26.99 2.71 -3.62
N ALA A 351 27.66 2.14 -4.62
CA ALA A 351 28.66 1.09 -4.41
C ALA A 351 29.82 1.55 -3.51
N LYS A 352 30.19 2.83 -3.57
CA LYS A 352 31.22 3.43 -2.71
C LYS A 352 30.74 3.63 -1.27
N LYS A 353 29.49 4.08 -1.08
CA LYS A 353 28.93 4.42 0.24
C LYS A 353 28.36 3.20 0.98
N TYR A 354 27.80 2.27 0.23
CA TYR A 354 27.25 1.00 0.70
C TYR A 354 27.93 -0.12 -0.09
N PRO A 355 29.17 -0.50 0.27
CA PRO A 355 29.78 -1.69 -0.30
C PRO A 355 28.83 -2.87 -0.11
N PRO A 356 28.76 -3.81 -1.08
CA PRO A 356 27.75 -4.85 -1.14
C PRO A 356 28.00 -5.88 -0.04
N TYR A 357 27.61 -5.56 1.19
CA TYR A 357 27.34 -6.54 2.21
C TYR A 357 25.84 -6.77 2.18
N LEU A 358 25.42 -7.81 1.48
CA LEU A 358 24.01 -8.10 1.25
C LEU A 358 23.38 -8.65 2.54
N SER A 359 22.71 -7.78 3.31
CA SER A 359 21.56 -8.20 4.13
C SER A 359 20.31 -8.22 3.25
N ASP A 360 19.22 -8.82 3.71
CA ASP A 360 17.96 -8.98 2.95
C ASP A 360 17.44 -7.67 2.31
N ASN A 361 17.72 -6.52 2.95
CA ASN A 361 17.34 -5.19 2.43
C ASN A 361 18.12 -4.73 1.18
N ASN A 362 19.22 -5.40 0.83
CA ASN A 362 20.11 -5.01 -0.27
C ASN A 362 19.81 -5.72 -1.59
N ILE A 363 18.88 -6.68 -1.62
CA ILE A 363 18.50 -7.39 -2.85
C ILE A 363 17.99 -6.41 -3.92
N TYR A 364 17.15 -5.44 -3.54
CA TYR A 364 16.61 -4.45 -4.48
C TYR A 364 17.68 -3.48 -4.98
N ILE A 365 18.66 -3.13 -4.14
CA ILE A 365 19.80 -2.30 -4.54
C ILE A 365 20.71 -3.08 -5.47
N ALA A 366 20.93 -4.37 -5.23
CA ALA A 366 21.69 -5.22 -6.11
C ALA A 366 20.96 -5.46 -7.44
N LEU A 367 19.63 -5.63 -7.45
CA LEU A 367 18.80 -5.69 -8.66
C LEU A 367 18.82 -4.37 -9.45
N TYR A 368 18.86 -3.24 -8.74
CA TYR A 368 19.01 -1.94 -9.36
C TYR A 368 20.42 -1.74 -9.93
N LEU A 369 21.47 -2.00 -9.14
CA LEU A 369 22.86 -1.95 -9.58
C LEU A 369 23.10 -2.89 -10.77
N ARG A 370 22.45 -4.07 -10.78
CA ARG A 370 22.37 -4.98 -11.93
C ARG A 370 21.83 -4.24 -13.16
N ASN A 371 20.63 -3.67 -13.08
CA ASN A 371 20.03 -2.96 -14.22
C ASN A 371 20.87 -1.77 -14.68
N VAL A 372 21.47 -1.01 -13.76
CA VAL A 372 22.36 0.10 -14.10
C VAL A 372 23.62 -0.38 -14.80
N LYS A 373 24.27 -1.42 -14.26
CA LYS A 373 25.53 -1.91 -14.79
C LYS A 373 25.34 -2.56 -16.15
N TYR A 374 24.21 -3.25 -16.32
CA TYR A 374 23.68 -3.71 -17.59
C TYR A 374 23.52 -2.58 -18.60
N LEU A 375 22.74 -1.54 -18.28
CA LEU A 375 22.54 -0.38 -19.17
C LEU A 375 23.86 0.38 -19.45
N SER A 376 24.85 0.25 -18.57
CA SER A 376 26.16 0.87 -18.73
C SER A 376 27.16 0.07 -19.57
N GLY A 377 26.87 -1.20 -19.89
CA GLY A 377 27.82 -2.10 -20.54
C GLY A 377 29.04 -2.47 -19.68
N ASP A 378 28.99 -2.23 -18.37
CA ASP A 378 30.04 -2.61 -17.40
C ASP A 378 29.84 -4.07 -16.99
N VAL A 379 30.10 -4.96 -17.94
CA VAL A 379 29.88 -6.40 -17.82
C VAL A 379 30.61 -7.02 -16.61
N PRO A 380 31.89 -6.70 -16.30
CA PRO A 380 32.57 -7.30 -15.16
C PRO A 380 31.92 -6.99 -13.81
N GLU A 381 31.52 -5.74 -13.58
CA GLU A 381 30.89 -5.35 -12.31
C GLU A 381 29.45 -5.84 -12.20
N TYR A 382 28.74 -5.87 -13.33
CA TYR A 382 27.45 -6.55 -13.43
C TYR A 382 27.57 -8.02 -13.02
N ASN A 383 28.55 -8.74 -13.56
CA ASN A 383 28.81 -10.14 -13.21
C ASN A 383 29.11 -10.30 -11.72
N ARG A 384 29.93 -9.42 -11.14
CA ARG A 384 30.24 -9.44 -9.70
C ARG A 384 28.99 -9.29 -8.84
N VAL A 385 28.12 -8.32 -9.15
CA VAL A 385 26.86 -8.10 -8.41
C VAL A 385 25.95 -9.33 -8.52
N VAL A 386 25.87 -9.92 -9.71
CA VAL A 386 25.03 -11.08 -9.99
C VAL A 386 25.56 -12.32 -9.24
N GLN A 387 26.87 -12.55 -9.18
CA GLN A 387 27.48 -13.62 -8.38
C GLN A 387 27.23 -13.44 -6.86
N GLU A 388 27.21 -12.21 -6.36
CA GLU A 388 26.85 -11.95 -4.96
C GLU A 388 25.36 -12.20 -4.70
N LEU A 389 24.48 -11.88 -5.66
CA LEU A 389 23.05 -12.15 -5.55
C LEU A 389 22.74 -13.65 -5.46
N VAL A 390 23.45 -14.50 -6.21
CA VAL A 390 23.27 -15.97 -6.12
C VAL A 390 23.51 -16.51 -4.72
N LYS A 391 24.41 -15.89 -3.96
CA LYS A 391 24.75 -16.31 -2.60
C LYS A 391 23.67 -15.92 -1.57
N THR A 392 22.73 -15.06 -1.95
CA THR A 392 21.62 -14.62 -1.09
C THR A 392 20.43 -15.56 -1.19
N ASP A 393 19.46 -15.50 -0.27
CA ASP A 393 18.23 -16.32 -0.27
C ASP A 393 17.16 -15.81 -1.26
N MET A 394 17.61 -15.35 -2.44
CA MET A 394 16.74 -14.88 -3.51
C MET A 394 15.79 -15.99 -4.00
N PRO A 395 14.49 -15.68 -4.23
CA PRO A 395 13.55 -16.63 -4.83
C PRO A 395 14.07 -17.21 -6.16
N SER A 396 13.73 -18.48 -6.44
CA SER A 396 14.11 -19.19 -7.66
C SER A 396 13.74 -18.41 -8.93
N PHE A 397 12.53 -17.84 -8.97
CA PHE A 397 12.04 -17.04 -10.10
C PHE A 397 12.96 -15.86 -10.43
N ASP A 398 13.36 -15.06 -9.43
CA ASP A 398 14.23 -13.91 -9.64
C ASP A 398 15.63 -14.32 -10.13
N LEU A 399 16.15 -15.45 -9.64
CA LEU A 399 17.43 -15.99 -10.12
C LEU A 399 17.34 -16.51 -11.56
N ILE A 400 16.23 -17.15 -11.91
CA ILE A 400 15.97 -17.63 -13.27
C ILE A 400 15.86 -16.46 -14.24
N ASP A 401 15.13 -15.40 -13.87
CA ASP A 401 15.04 -14.17 -14.66
C ASP A 401 16.40 -13.51 -14.86
N ILE A 402 17.21 -13.42 -13.79
CA ILE A 402 18.59 -12.93 -13.90
C ILE A 402 19.37 -13.79 -14.89
N ALA A 403 19.32 -15.11 -14.75
CA ALA A 403 20.07 -16.02 -15.60
C ALA A 403 19.62 -15.99 -17.07
N MET A 404 18.32 -15.85 -17.34
CA MET A 404 17.79 -15.65 -18.70
C MET A 404 18.35 -14.37 -19.33
N VAL A 405 18.41 -13.28 -18.56
CA VAL A 405 19.07 -12.05 -19.02
C VAL A 405 20.55 -12.33 -19.31
N LEU A 406 21.28 -13.08 -18.47
CA LEU A 406 22.68 -13.43 -18.74
C LEU A 406 22.86 -14.21 -20.05
N ILE A 407 22.00 -15.21 -20.30
CA ILE A 407 22.03 -16.03 -21.51
C ILE A 407 21.85 -15.18 -22.76
N SER A 408 20.86 -14.28 -22.75
CA SER A 408 20.56 -13.45 -23.92
C SER A 408 21.72 -12.56 -24.34
N TYR A 409 22.68 -12.30 -23.44
CA TYR A 409 23.87 -11.50 -23.72
C TYR A 409 25.12 -12.31 -24.08
N ASN A 410 25.08 -13.65 -23.95
CA ASN A 410 26.17 -14.56 -24.30
C ASN A 410 27.54 -14.17 -23.66
N THR A 411 27.52 -13.48 -22.51
CA THR A 411 28.72 -12.93 -21.86
C THR A 411 29.32 -13.83 -20.78
N LEU A 412 28.65 -14.94 -20.42
CA LEU A 412 28.96 -15.72 -19.21
C LEU A 412 28.73 -17.23 -19.35
N ALA A 413 29.09 -17.83 -20.49
CA ALA A 413 28.94 -19.27 -20.71
C ALA A 413 29.52 -20.14 -19.58
N ASP A 414 30.63 -19.73 -18.96
CA ASP A 414 31.30 -20.53 -17.92
C ASP A 414 30.63 -20.46 -16.53
N ASP A 415 29.97 -19.34 -16.19
CA ASP A 415 29.27 -19.19 -14.92
C ASP A 415 27.83 -19.71 -14.99
N LEU A 416 27.28 -19.83 -16.21
CA LEU A 416 25.89 -20.23 -16.44
C LEU A 416 25.52 -21.58 -15.82
N ASP A 417 26.47 -22.51 -15.74
CA ASP A 417 26.24 -23.80 -15.09
C ASP A 417 26.06 -23.65 -13.56
N ILE A 418 26.83 -22.78 -12.90
CA ILE A 418 26.69 -22.52 -11.45
C ILE A 418 25.34 -21.85 -11.15
N PHE A 419 24.95 -20.91 -12.01
CA PHE A 419 23.61 -20.32 -11.94
C PHE A 419 22.56 -21.41 -12.11
N TYR A 420 22.69 -22.23 -13.16
CA TYR A 420 21.76 -23.32 -13.47
C TYR A 420 21.57 -24.25 -12.28
N HIS A 421 22.66 -24.69 -11.68
CA HIS A 421 22.58 -25.56 -10.51
C HIS A 421 21.93 -24.89 -9.32
N THR A 422 22.31 -23.64 -8.99
CA THR A 422 21.71 -22.95 -7.83
C THR A 422 20.22 -22.68 -8.02
N ALA A 423 19.80 -22.17 -9.19
CA ALA A 423 18.40 -21.91 -9.42
C ALA A 423 17.59 -23.18 -9.69
N LYS A 424 18.22 -24.26 -10.17
CA LYS A 424 17.62 -25.60 -10.18
C LYS A 424 17.33 -26.10 -8.78
N GLU A 425 18.32 -26.09 -7.88
CA GLU A 425 18.14 -26.52 -6.49
C GLU A 425 16.98 -25.75 -5.84
N ARG A 426 16.95 -24.42 -5.98
CA ARG A 426 15.87 -23.59 -5.43
C ARG A 426 14.52 -23.78 -6.09
N ALA A 427 14.49 -23.99 -7.41
CA ALA A 427 13.25 -24.28 -8.11
C ALA A 427 12.71 -25.67 -7.72
N GLU A 428 13.59 -26.64 -7.45
CA GLU A 428 13.19 -27.95 -6.91
C GLU A 428 12.66 -27.83 -5.48
N GLU A 429 13.28 -26.99 -4.63
CA GLU A 429 12.79 -26.70 -3.27
C GLU A 429 11.45 -25.95 -3.25
N ALA A 430 11.27 -25.02 -4.19
CA ALA A 430 10.04 -24.20 -4.32
C ALA A 430 8.97 -24.85 -5.21
N GLU A 431 9.24 -26.04 -5.76
CA GLU A 431 8.38 -26.74 -6.73
C GLU A 431 8.06 -25.93 -8.02
N ASP A 432 8.87 -24.93 -8.36
CA ASP A 432 8.73 -24.09 -9.56
C ASP A 432 9.38 -24.74 -10.81
N PHE A 433 8.79 -25.86 -11.23
CA PHE A 433 9.28 -26.60 -12.38
C PHE A 433 9.00 -25.90 -13.73
N ILE A 434 8.07 -24.94 -13.80
CA ILE A 434 7.75 -24.20 -15.03
C ILE A 434 8.91 -23.25 -15.37
N SER A 435 9.36 -22.46 -14.40
CA SER A 435 10.48 -21.53 -14.61
C SER A 435 11.77 -22.29 -14.94
N LEU A 436 12.03 -23.40 -14.25
CA LEU A 436 13.20 -24.24 -14.52
C LEU A 436 13.14 -24.90 -15.91
N ALA A 437 11.96 -25.38 -16.34
CA ALA A 437 11.78 -25.93 -17.68
C ALA A 437 11.99 -24.87 -18.77
N ARG A 438 11.46 -23.66 -18.57
CA ARG A 438 11.67 -22.52 -19.49
C ARG A 438 13.15 -22.28 -19.66
N TRP A 439 13.86 -22.19 -18.55
CA TRP A 439 15.29 -21.93 -18.60
C TRP A 439 16.07 -23.05 -19.29
N ALA A 440 15.78 -24.32 -18.99
CA ALA A 440 16.45 -25.45 -19.65
C ALA A 440 16.29 -25.40 -21.18
N LEU A 441 15.13 -24.97 -21.67
CA LEU A 441 14.84 -24.87 -23.11
C LEU A 441 15.51 -23.65 -23.77
N GLU A 442 15.63 -22.53 -23.05
CA GLU A 442 16.24 -21.31 -23.56
C GLU A 442 17.78 -21.32 -23.46
N ALA A 443 18.34 -21.93 -22.41
CA ALA A 443 19.77 -21.95 -22.14
C ALA A 443 20.54 -22.89 -23.07
N ASP A 444 19.99 -24.09 -23.27
CA ASP A 444 20.66 -25.14 -24.03
C ASP A 444 19.63 -26.06 -24.70
N PRO A 445 19.44 -25.94 -26.02
CA PRO A 445 18.56 -26.84 -26.77
C PRO A 445 18.89 -28.33 -26.59
N SER A 446 20.12 -28.67 -26.20
CA SER A 446 20.51 -30.07 -25.91
C SER A 446 19.84 -30.64 -24.66
N LYS A 447 19.34 -29.78 -23.77
CA LYS A 447 18.60 -30.14 -22.55
C LYS A 447 17.11 -30.41 -22.79
N GLU A 448 16.66 -30.59 -24.05
CA GLU A 448 15.24 -30.88 -24.37
C GLU A 448 14.68 -32.06 -23.54
N ARG A 449 15.49 -33.09 -23.27
CA ARG A 449 15.07 -34.22 -22.43
C ARG A 449 14.82 -33.82 -20.97
N GLU A 450 15.74 -33.06 -20.37
CA GLU A 450 15.61 -32.58 -18.99
C GLU A 450 14.39 -31.65 -18.87
N ALA A 451 14.26 -30.72 -19.82
CA ALA A 451 13.08 -29.87 -19.91
C ALA A 451 11.78 -30.67 -20.02
N GLY A 452 11.76 -31.76 -20.81
CA GLY A 452 10.60 -32.65 -20.89
C GLY A 452 10.24 -33.31 -19.56
N GLU A 453 11.23 -33.69 -18.75
CA GLU A 453 11.00 -34.23 -17.41
C GLU A 453 10.49 -33.16 -16.43
N LEU A 454 11.02 -31.93 -16.51
CA LEU A 454 10.58 -30.78 -15.73
C LEU A 454 9.15 -30.37 -16.09
N LEU A 455 8.81 -30.32 -17.38
CA LEU A 455 7.45 -30.03 -17.85
C LEU A 455 6.45 -31.09 -17.37
N ARG A 456 6.86 -32.37 -17.29
CA ARG A 456 6.02 -33.42 -16.72
C ARG A 456 5.78 -33.19 -15.22
N LYS A 457 6.82 -32.87 -14.45
CA LYS A 457 6.68 -32.53 -13.02
C LYS A 457 5.80 -31.30 -12.82
N ALA A 458 6.03 -30.24 -13.59
CA ALA A 458 5.19 -29.05 -13.59
C ALA A 458 3.72 -29.38 -13.85
N SER A 459 3.45 -30.26 -14.83
CA SER A 459 2.09 -30.72 -15.12
C SER A 459 1.43 -31.48 -13.98
N GLU A 460 2.20 -32.16 -13.13
CA GLU A 460 1.69 -32.93 -11.99
C GLU A 460 1.34 -32.02 -10.80
N LEU A 461 1.89 -30.81 -10.75
CA LEU A 461 1.76 -29.83 -9.67
C LEU A 461 0.90 -28.62 -10.04
N CYS A 462 0.41 -28.53 -11.28
CA CYS A 462 -0.50 -27.46 -11.68
C CYS A 462 -1.83 -27.57 -10.92
N GLU A 463 -2.15 -26.57 -10.11
CA GLU A 463 -3.43 -26.48 -9.40
C GLU A 463 -4.28 -25.30 -9.89
N HIS A 464 -3.63 -24.21 -10.29
CA HIS A 464 -4.30 -22.97 -10.66
C HIS A 464 -4.31 -22.72 -12.17
N TYR A 465 -5.23 -21.86 -12.62
CA TYR A 465 -5.34 -21.52 -14.04
C TYR A 465 -4.03 -20.89 -14.57
N ILE A 466 -3.31 -20.13 -13.74
CA ILE A 466 -2.04 -19.48 -14.09
C ILE A 466 -0.99 -20.53 -14.43
N ASP A 467 -0.88 -21.58 -13.62
CA ASP A 467 0.09 -22.66 -13.82
C ASP A 467 -0.19 -23.38 -15.14
N HIS A 468 -1.45 -23.77 -15.34
CA HIS A 468 -1.88 -24.38 -16.60
C HIS A 468 -1.68 -23.44 -17.80
N MET A 469 -1.92 -22.14 -17.65
CA MET A 469 -1.72 -21.17 -18.73
C MET A 469 -0.24 -21.04 -19.09
N ASN A 470 0.62 -20.82 -18.10
CA ASN A 470 2.06 -20.66 -18.27
C ASN A 470 2.70 -21.92 -18.85
N LEU A 471 2.31 -23.10 -18.35
CA LEU A 471 2.75 -24.38 -18.88
C LEU A 471 2.25 -24.58 -20.33
N GLY A 472 1.02 -24.17 -20.63
CA GLY A 472 0.46 -24.19 -21.99
C GLY A 472 1.27 -23.36 -22.97
N ILE A 473 1.61 -22.12 -22.61
CA ILE A 473 2.46 -21.22 -23.40
C ILE A 473 3.83 -21.87 -23.64
N LEU A 474 4.46 -22.37 -22.58
CA LEU A 474 5.79 -22.96 -22.67
C LEU A 474 5.80 -24.23 -23.55
N LEU A 475 4.79 -25.10 -23.43
CA LEU A 475 4.64 -26.26 -24.30
C LEU A 475 4.41 -25.88 -25.75
N SER A 476 3.71 -24.77 -26.02
CA SER A 476 3.50 -24.28 -27.38
C SER A 476 4.79 -23.78 -28.02
N GLN A 477 5.57 -22.99 -27.27
CA GLN A 477 6.89 -22.49 -27.68
C GLN A 477 7.84 -23.65 -28.04
N ASN A 478 7.64 -24.81 -27.44
CA ASN A 478 8.42 -26.03 -27.67
C ASN A 478 7.75 -27.03 -28.63
N HIS A 479 6.84 -26.54 -29.48
CA HIS A 479 6.15 -27.31 -30.52
C HIS A 479 5.37 -28.54 -29.99
N LYS A 480 5.05 -28.59 -28.70
CA LYS A 480 4.21 -29.63 -28.08
C LYS A 480 2.74 -29.20 -28.08
N THR A 481 2.25 -28.77 -29.26
CA THR A 481 0.95 -28.08 -29.43
C THR A 481 -0.22 -28.83 -28.80
N LYS A 482 -0.31 -30.15 -28.94
CA LYS A 482 -1.42 -30.93 -28.36
C LYS A 482 -1.49 -30.83 -26.83
N TYR A 483 -0.34 -30.84 -26.15
CA TYR A 483 -0.28 -30.70 -24.70
C TYR A 483 -0.56 -29.26 -24.28
N ALA A 484 0.00 -28.29 -25.01
CA ALA A 484 -0.30 -26.88 -24.80
C ALA A 484 -1.81 -26.59 -24.85
N GLU A 485 -2.51 -27.10 -25.88
CA GLU A 485 -3.96 -26.95 -25.99
C GLU A 485 -4.71 -27.61 -24.83
N SER A 486 -4.23 -28.76 -24.34
CA SER A 486 -4.84 -29.43 -23.18
C SER A 486 -4.75 -28.56 -21.93
N HIS A 487 -3.57 -28.02 -21.63
CA HIS A 487 -3.38 -27.16 -20.46
C HIS A 487 -4.16 -25.83 -20.59
N LEU A 488 -4.17 -25.20 -21.76
CA LEU A 488 -4.96 -23.98 -21.96
C LEU A 488 -6.48 -24.23 -21.87
N ARG A 489 -6.96 -25.44 -22.21
CA ARG A 489 -8.36 -25.82 -21.96
C ARG A 489 -8.65 -25.97 -20.47
N THR A 490 -7.76 -26.62 -19.73
CA THR A 490 -7.89 -26.70 -18.26
C THR A 490 -7.83 -25.32 -17.61
N ALA A 491 -6.90 -24.45 -18.01
CA ALA A 491 -6.84 -23.06 -17.54
C ALA A 491 -8.16 -22.32 -17.81
N TYR A 492 -8.73 -22.48 -19.01
CA TYR A 492 -10.03 -21.89 -19.37
C TYR A 492 -11.19 -22.41 -18.51
N GLU A 493 -11.16 -23.68 -18.12
CA GLU A 493 -12.16 -24.29 -17.24
C GLU A 493 -12.03 -23.77 -15.80
N LEU A 494 -10.80 -23.65 -15.29
CA LEU A 494 -10.48 -23.16 -13.94
C LEU A 494 -10.69 -21.66 -13.77
N ALA A 495 -10.55 -20.87 -14.84
CA ALA A 495 -10.70 -19.41 -14.76
C ALA A 495 -12.13 -18.99 -14.38
N ASP A 496 -12.23 -18.17 -13.34
CA ASP A 496 -13.46 -17.72 -12.68
C ASP A 496 -13.69 -16.20 -12.75
N ASP A 497 -12.75 -15.44 -13.32
CA ASP A 497 -12.88 -14.01 -13.57
C ASP A 497 -12.54 -13.60 -15.03
N ALA A 498 -12.76 -12.32 -15.35
CA ALA A 498 -12.57 -11.78 -16.68
C ALA A 498 -11.10 -11.58 -17.06
N ASP A 499 -10.25 -11.21 -16.11
CA ASP A 499 -8.81 -10.96 -16.33
C ASP A 499 -8.05 -12.26 -16.62
N ALA A 500 -8.35 -13.31 -15.87
CA ALA A 500 -7.85 -14.66 -16.12
C ALA A 500 -8.20 -15.11 -17.55
N LEU A 501 -9.45 -14.90 -17.98
CA LEU A 501 -9.91 -15.26 -19.32
C LEU A 501 -9.31 -14.37 -20.42
N LEU A 502 -8.99 -13.11 -20.11
CA LEU A 502 -8.27 -12.23 -21.01
C LEU A 502 -6.84 -12.73 -21.26
N ASN A 503 -6.14 -13.11 -20.19
CA ASN A 503 -4.78 -13.67 -20.27
C ASN A 503 -4.77 -15.00 -21.03
N ILE A 504 -5.73 -15.89 -20.76
CA ILE A 504 -5.89 -17.14 -21.49
C ILE A 504 -6.22 -16.89 -22.98
N ALA A 505 -7.01 -15.85 -23.30
CA ALA A 505 -7.25 -15.46 -24.69
C ALA A 505 -5.95 -15.02 -25.38
N GLY A 506 -5.08 -14.29 -24.68
CA GLY A 506 -3.73 -13.93 -25.14
C GLY A 506 -2.90 -15.16 -25.46
N ALA A 507 -2.84 -16.13 -24.54
CA ALA A 507 -2.14 -17.40 -24.76
C ALA A 507 -2.66 -18.16 -25.99
N TRP A 508 -3.98 -18.19 -26.21
CA TRP A 508 -4.56 -18.78 -27.42
C TRP A 508 -4.19 -18.02 -28.70
N MET A 509 -4.10 -16.68 -28.64
CA MET A 509 -3.68 -15.86 -29.78
C MET A 509 -2.22 -16.10 -30.17
N GLU A 510 -1.32 -16.27 -29.19
CA GLU A 510 0.08 -16.64 -29.45
C GLU A 510 0.20 -17.99 -30.19
N MET A 511 -0.77 -18.88 -29.99
CA MET A 511 -0.89 -20.17 -30.70
C MET A 511 -1.64 -20.09 -32.04
N ASP A 512 -2.01 -18.89 -32.50
CA ASP A 512 -2.90 -18.66 -33.66
C ASP A 512 -4.24 -19.42 -33.57
N ARG A 513 -4.74 -19.61 -32.34
CA ARG A 513 -6.04 -20.26 -32.04
C ARG A 513 -7.12 -19.20 -31.81
N LYS A 514 -7.47 -18.49 -32.89
CA LYS A 514 -8.37 -17.32 -32.84
C LYS A 514 -9.76 -17.65 -32.31
N GLU A 515 -10.32 -18.81 -32.61
CA GLU A 515 -11.67 -19.15 -32.18
C GLU A 515 -11.74 -19.52 -30.69
N GLU A 516 -10.71 -20.17 -30.17
CA GLU A 516 -10.52 -20.42 -28.73
C GLU A 516 -10.32 -19.11 -27.97
N ALA A 517 -9.50 -18.19 -28.48
CA ALA A 517 -9.35 -16.85 -27.91
C ALA A 517 -10.69 -16.11 -27.84
N LYS A 518 -11.48 -16.11 -28.93
CA LYS A 518 -12.84 -15.54 -28.92
C LYS A 518 -13.77 -16.21 -27.91
N LYS A 519 -13.64 -17.53 -27.71
CA LYS A 519 -14.43 -18.27 -26.71
C LYS A 519 -14.05 -17.85 -25.27
N ALA A 520 -12.77 -17.63 -25.02
CA ALA A 520 -12.25 -17.07 -23.77
C ALA A 520 -12.81 -15.67 -23.51
N LEU A 521 -12.68 -14.76 -24.48
CA LEU A 521 -13.20 -13.39 -24.37
C LEU A 521 -14.72 -13.33 -24.15
N ARG A 522 -15.49 -14.18 -24.86
CA ARG A 522 -16.96 -14.26 -24.64
C ARG A 522 -17.34 -14.78 -23.26
N LYS A 523 -16.53 -15.64 -22.64
CA LYS A 523 -16.72 -16.06 -21.24
C LYS A 523 -16.33 -14.89 -20.32
N GLY A 524 -15.22 -14.21 -20.59
CA GLY A 524 -14.77 -13.02 -19.85
C GLY A 524 -15.83 -11.92 -19.83
N GLU A 525 -16.44 -11.61 -20.98
CA GLU A 525 -17.57 -10.67 -21.10
C GLU A 525 -18.79 -10.99 -20.22
N LYS A 526 -18.96 -12.26 -19.83
CA LYS A 526 -20.06 -12.71 -18.97
C LYS A 526 -19.68 -12.65 -17.50
N LEU A 527 -18.40 -12.82 -17.17
CA LEU A 527 -17.88 -12.79 -15.81
C LEU A 527 -17.44 -11.40 -15.36
N ALA A 528 -17.17 -10.50 -16.30
CA ALA A 528 -16.76 -9.13 -16.02
C ALA A 528 -17.84 -8.40 -15.21
N VAL A 529 -17.48 -8.01 -13.99
CA VAL A 529 -18.35 -7.33 -13.02
C VAL A 529 -18.08 -5.84 -12.95
N ASN A 530 -16.88 -5.40 -13.32
CA ASN A 530 -16.48 -4.00 -13.25
C ASN A 530 -16.29 -3.42 -14.66
N ALA A 531 -16.31 -2.08 -14.74
CA ALA A 531 -16.21 -1.37 -16.01
C ALA A 531 -14.82 -1.47 -16.65
N GLU A 532 -13.76 -1.67 -15.86
CA GLU A 532 -12.38 -1.74 -16.35
C GLU A 532 -12.15 -3.03 -17.14
N ASP A 533 -12.55 -4.19 -16.60
CA ASP A 533 -12.51 -5.48 -17.30
C ASP A 533 -13.24 -5.39 -18.65
N LEU A 534 -14.41 -4.76 -18.65
CA LEU A 534 -15.21 -4.56 -19.86
C LEU A 534 -14.52 -3.64 -20.87
N LYS A 535 -13.86 -2.57 -20.43
CA LYS A 535 -13.06 -1.70 -21.30
C LYS A 535 -11.86 -2.45 -21.90
N ASN A 536 -11.16 -3.26 -21.10
CA ASN A 536 -10.06 -4.11 -21.56
C ASN A 536 -10.52 -5.13 -22.60
N LEU A 537 -11.63 -5.82 -22.34
CA LEU A 537 -12.27 -6.73 -23.29
C LEU A 537 -12.68 -5.99 -24.58
N ALA A 538 -13.23 -4.78 -24.47
CA ALA A 538 -13.63 -3.97 -25.62
C ALA A 538 -12.43 -3.62 -26.51
N MET A 539 -11.31 -3.22 -25.90
CA MET A 539 -10.07 -2.92 -26.59
C MET A 539 -9.56 -4.17 -27.32
N VAL A 540 -9.51 -5.31 -26.64
CA VAL A 540 -9.04 -6.57 -27.24
C VAL A 540 -9.91 -7.03 -28.41
N TRP A 541 -11.23 -6.93 -28.32
CA TRP A 541 -12.13 -7.22 -29.44
C TRP A 541 -11.83 -6.38 -30.68
N MET A 542 -11.50 -5.10 -30.47
CA MET A 542 -11.17 -4.19 -31.55
C MET A 542 -9.77 -4.48 -32.11
N THR A 543 -8.75 -4.62 -31.26
CA THR A 543 -7.35 -4.70 -31.68
C THR A 543 -7.00 -6.06 -32.28
N TRP A 544 -7.46 -7.17 -31.69
CA TRP A 544 -7.10 -8.52 -32.15
C TRP A 544 -8.02 -9.04 -33.25
N PHE A 545 -9.30 -8.63 -33.25
CA PHE A 545 -10.31 -9.20 -34.14
C PHE A 545 -11.04 -8.18 -35.03
N ASN A 546 -10.82 -6.87 -34.83
CA ASN A 546 -11.57 -5.81 -35.51
C ASN A 546 -13.09 -5.99 -35.37
N ASP A 547 -13.55 -6.57 -34.26
CA ASP A 547 -14.98 -6.81 -33.99
C ASP A 547 -15.57 -5.61 -33.26
N ARG A 548 -15.91 -4.59 -34.05
CA ARG A 548 -16.53 -3.37 -33.56
C ARG A 548 -17.81 -3.63 -32.76
N LYS A 549 -18.63 -4.61 -33.18
CA LYS A 549 -19.88 -4.90 -32.47
C LYS A 549 -19.63 -5.50 -31.10
N ALA A 550 -18.63 -6.38 -30.96
CA ALA A 550 -18.25 -6.92 -29.65
C ALA A 550 -17.66 -5.83 -28.75
N SER A 551 -16.78 -5.01 -29.31
CA SER A 551 -16.22 -3.85 -28.60
C SER A 551 -17.30 -2.90 -28.09
N GLU A 552 -18.24 -2.47 -28.95
CA GLU A 552 -19.36 -1.59 -28.57
C GLU A 552 -20.25 -2.20 -27.49
N ARG A 553 -20.52 -3.51 -27.53
CA ARG A 553 -21.27 -4.19 -26.46
C ARG A 553 -20.55 -4.14 -25.12
N CYS A 554 -19.24 -4.36 -25.10
CA CYS A 554 -18.45 -4.28 -23.88
C CYS A 554 -18.44 -2.85 -23.32
N ILE A 555 -18.28 -1.83 -24.18
CA ILE A 555 -18.35 -0.42 -23.75
C ILE A 555 -19.73 -0.09 -23.18
N ALA A 556 -20.82 -0.49 -23.83
CA ALA A 556 -22.17 -0.26 -23.31
C ALA A 556 -22.35 -0.88 -21.92
N LYS A 557 -21.96 -2.14 -21.74
CA LYS A 557 -21.97 -2.79 -20.42
C LYS A 557 -21.09 -2.07 -19.39
N SER A 558 -19.94 -1.52 -19.81
CA SER A 558 -19.04 -0.81 -18.88
C SER A 558 -19.68 0.46 -18.33
N VAL A 559 -20.41 1.18 -19.17
CA VAL A 559 -21.18 2.37 -18.76
C VAL A 559 -22.28 1.97 -17.78
N ASP A 560 -23.00 0.87 -18.06
CA ASP A 560 -24.02 0.35 -17.15
C ASP A 560 -23.42 -0.10 -15.79
N ALA A 561 -22.23 -0.71 -15.80
CA ALA A 561 -21.54 -1.12 -14.59
C ALA A 561 -21.10 0.09 -13.75
N ASP A 562 -20.52 1.12 -14.37
CA ASP A 562 -20.16 2.38 -13.70
C ASP A 562 -21.41 3.09 -13.14
N TRP A 563 -22.52 3.10 -13.88
CA TRP A 563 -23.78 3.69 -13.44
C TRP A 563 -24.42 2.93 -12.28
N ASN A 564 -24.45 1.59 -12.34
CA ASN A 564 -24.96 0.77 -11.25
C ASN A 564 -24.13 0.91 -9.98
N LYS A 565 -22.80 0.99 -10.11
CA LYS A 565 -21.92 1.29 -8.98
C LYS A 565 -22.30 2.64 -8.35
N ALA A 566 -22.48 3.69 -9.17
CA ALA A 566 -22.94 4.99 -8.71
C ALA A 566 -24.31 4.92 -8.00
N LEU A 567 -25.28 4.17 -8.55
CA LEU A 567 -26.60 3.97 -7.94
C LEU A 567 -26.51 3.26 -6.58
N THR A 568 -25.68 2.22 -6.45
CA THR A 568 -25.53 1.48 -5.17
C THR A 568 -24.82 2.29 -4.09
N THR A 569 -24.07 3.33 -4.47
CA THR A 569 -23.43 4.25 -3.53
C THR A 569 -24.32 5.40 -3.09
N VAL A 570 -25.50 5.57 -3.69
CA VAL A 570 -26.44 6.66 -3.42
C VAL A 570 -27.57 6.12 -2.53
N LYS A 571 -27.82 6.75 -1.37
CA LYS A 571 -28.86 6.27 -0.44
C LYS A 571 -30.27 6.53 -1.00
N PRO A 572 -31.29 5.71 -0.66
CA PRO A 572 -32.67 5.94 -1.05
C PRO A 572 -33.12 7.36 -0.67
N GLY A 573 -33.41 8.20 -1.67
CA GLY A 573 -33.87 9.60 -1.48
C GLY A 573 -32.87 10.67 -1.89
N GLU A 574 -31.61 10.32 -2.16
CA GLU A 574 -30.62 11.25 -2.69
C GLU A 574 -30.76 11.43 -4.21
N LYS A 575 -30.68 12.68 -4.68
CA LYS A 575 -30.67 12.99 -6.11
C LYS A 575 -29.28 12.77 -6.68
N ILE A 576 -29.19 11.92 -7.70
CA ILE A 576 -27.99 11.76 -8.52
C ILE A 576 -27.97 12.93 -9.52
N ASN A 577 -26.89 13.73 -9.48
CA ASN A 577 -26.66 14.85 -10.39
C ASN A 577 -25.82 14.40 -11.59
#